data_AF-A0A4Z0Z3P3-F1
#
_entry.id   AF-A0A4Z0Z3P3-F1
#
_cell.length_a   1.000
_cell.length_b   1.000
_cell.length_c   1.000
_cell.angle_alpha   90.00
_cell.angle_beta   90.00
_cell.angle_gamma   90.00
#
_symmetry.space_group_name_H-M   'P 1'
#
loop_
_entity.id
_entity.type
_entity.pdbx_description
1 polymer ?
#
loop_
_entity_poly.entity_id
_entity_poly.type
_entity_poly.pdbx_seq_one_letter_code
_entity_poly.pdbx_strand_id
1 'polypeptide(L)'
;MPLAAFRWSEHHDELTRLASEHLQSDLEPSDRDALLKATTRVATATTVGSLIGLGLGLYASIRLRRVRTDMFAAFRTAEKPSSVVFANGKQEAIPDITPLMRPSKLGDFATYFFFGLGGTMIGGELGLFTGTWSASRGINKDPARKARIEKAYRLFRVDVLRKEIARLEDDSINVTEGPRSWITNTRNIIHK
;
A
#
# COMPACT_ATOMS: atom_id res chain seq x y z
N MET A 1 6.31 3.39 3.70
CA MET A 1 6.15 4.72 3.07
C MET A 1 7.28 4.89 2.08
N PRO A 2 7.01 5.04 0.77
CA PRO A 2 8.06 5.11 -0.24
C PRO A 2 8.86 6.42 -0.09
N LEU A 3 10.18 6.35 -0.32
CA LEU A 3 11.13 7.47 -0.28
C LEU A 3 10.73 8.65 -1.19
N ALA A 4 9.87 8.41 -2.19
CA ALA A 4 9.30 9.45 -3.05
C ALA A 4 8.49 10.51 -2.30
N ALA A 5 7.86 10.15 -1.16
CA ALA A 5 7.09 11.10 -0.35
C ALA A 5 7.96 12.13 0.39
N PHE A 6 9.27 11.85 0.55
CA PHE A 6 10.24 12.77 1.14
C PHE A 6 11.02 13.58 0.11
N ARG A 7 10.73 13.41 -1.19
CA ARG A 7 11.29 14.29 -2.21
C ARG A 7 10.52 15.61 -2.17
N TRP A 8 11.02 16.55 -1.36
CA TRP A 8 10.65 17.95 -1.49
C TRP A 8 10.94 18.37 -2.92
N SER A 9 9.88 18.56 -3.68
CA SER A 9 9.93 19.09 -5.03
C SER A 9 9.06 20.32 -5.01
N GLU A 10 9.51 21.38 -5.67
CA GLU A 10 8.78 22.63 -5.83
C GLU A 10 7.35 22.38 -6.34
N HIS A 11 7.16 21.30 -7.10
CA HIS A 11 5.88 20.80 -7.55
C HIS A 11 4.90 20.45 -6.41
N HIS A 12 5.36 19.83 -5.33
CA HIS A 12 4.49 19.49 -4.20
C HIS A 12 4.04 20.74 -3.45
N ASP A 13 4.94 21.71 -3.24
CA ASP A 13 4.62 22.95 -2.55
C ASP A 13 3.65 23.80 -3.37
N GLU A 14 3.84 23.85 -4.69
CA GLU A 14 2.94 24.57 -5.59
C GLU A 14 1.54 23.94 -5.64
N LEU A 15 1.45 22.62 -5.71
CA LEU A 15 0.17 21.91 -5.67
C LEU A 15 -0.54 22.10 -4.33
N THR A 16 0.22 22.10 -3.23
CA THR A 16 -0.31 22.35 -1.89
C THR A 16 -0.84 23.77 -1.77
N ARG A 17 -0.12 24.76 -2.32
CA ARG A 17 -0.57 26.16 -2.37
C ARG A 17 -1.82 26.34 -3.23
N LEU A 18 -1.88 25.71 -4.40
CA LEU A 18 -3.05 25.77 -5.27
C LEU A 18 -4.27 25.12 -4.59
N ALA A 19 -4.06 23.97 -3.93
CA ALA A 19 -5.10 23.32 -3.16
C ALA A 19 -5.59 24.19 -2.00
N SER A 20 -4.68 24.85 -1.26
CA SER A 20 -5.07 25.73 -0.16
C SER A 20 -5.83 26.96 -0.64
N GLU A 21 -5.46 27.53 -1.79
CA GLU A 21 -6.15 28.65 -2.43
C GLU A 21 -7.60 28.28 -2.77
N HIS A 22 -7.83 27.17 -3.51
CA HIS A 22 -9.19 26.72 -3.82
C HIS A 22 -10.01 26.32 -2.58
N LEU A 23 -9.37 25.73 -1.57
CA LEU A 23 -10.05 25.43 -0.30
C LEU A 23 -10.49 26.71 0.42
N GLN A 24 -9.72 27.79 0.32
CA GLN A 24 -10.02 29.05 0.98
C GLN A 24 -10.98 29.94 0.19
N SER A 25 -10.83 30.03 -1.13
CA SER A 25 -11.61 30.88 -2.02
C SER A 25 -12.98 30.31 -2.38
N ASP A 26 -13.06 29.01 -2.66
CA ASP A 26 -14.23 28.42 -3.34
C ASP A 26 -15.17 27.70 -2.37
N LEU A 27 -14.74 27.45 -1.13
CA LEU A 27 -15.55 26.80 -0.10
C LEU A 27 -15.89 27.73 1.06
N GLU A 28 -17.10 27.53 1.59
CA GLU A 28 -17.49 28.12 2.86
C GLU A 28 -16.71 27.50 4.04
N PRO A 29 -16.56 28.23 5.16
CA PRO A 29 -15.96 27.69 6.38
C PRO A 29 -16.61 26.37 6.82
N SER A 30 -17.93 26.27 6.71
CA SER A 30 -18.69 25.07 7.11
C SER A 30 -18.37 23.84 6.26
N ASP A 31 -18.04 24.02 4.99
CA ASP A 31 -17.70 22.93 4.07
C ASP A 31 -16.26 22.48 4.29
N ARG A 32 -15.35 23.41 4.61
CA ARG A 32 -13.98 23.09 5.04
C ARG A 32 -13.98 22.23 6.29
N ASP A 33 -14.76 22.59 7.31
CA ASP A 33 -14.89 21.81 8.53
C ASP A 33 -15.45 20.42 8.27
N ALA A 34 -16.41 20.30 7.35
CA ALA A 34 -16.96 19.02 6.93
C ALA A 34 -15.90 18.14 6.24
N LEU A 35 -15.06 18.72 5.37
CA LEU A 35 -13.95 18.03 4.72
C LEU A 35 -12.88 17.60 5.73
N LEU A 36 -12.48 18.48 6.66
CA LEU A 36 -11.54 18.14 7.73
C LEU A 36 -12.09 17.01 8.61
N LYS A 37 -13.35 17.08 9.00
CA LYS A 37 -13.98 16.02 9.78
C LYS A 37 -14.05 14.69 9.01
N ALA A 38 -14.29 14.75 7.70
CA ALA A 38 -14.25 13.58 6.84
C ALA A 38 -12.85 12.96 6.76
N THR A 39 -11.80 13.75 6.54
CA THR A 39 -10.41 13.25 6.46
C THR A 39 -9.94 12.70 7.81
N THR A 40 -10.24 13.39 8.92
CA THR A 40 -9.93 12.89 10.27
C THR A 40 -10.66 11.58 10.54
N ARG A 41 -11.91 11.41 10.09
CA ARG A 41 -12.67 10.17 10.26
C ARG A 41 -12.07 9.01 9.46
N VAL A 42 -11.63 9.27 8.23
CA VAL A 42 -10.93 8.28 7.41
C VAL A 42 -9.60 7.88 8.07
N ALA A 43 -8.82 8.87 8.50
CA ALA A 43 -7.52 8.64 9.15
C ALA A 43 -7.68 7.82 10.44
N THR A 44 -8.58 8.23 11.33
CA THR A 44 -8.86 7.52 12.59
C THR A 44 -9.34 6.09 12.36
N ALA A 45 -10.28 5.87 11.44
CA ALA A 45 -10.76 4.53 11.12
C ALA A 45 -9.66 3.64 10.53
N THR A 46 -8.81 4.19 9.65
CA THR A 46 -7.64 3.49 9.09
C THR A 46 -6.66 3.12 10.19
N THR A 47 -6.30 4.06 11.08
CA THR A 47 -5.38 3.82 12.18
C THR A 47 -5.90 2.75 13.14
N VAL A 48 -7.18 2.85 13.53
CA VAL A 48 -7.82 1.85 14.40
C VAL A 48 -7.86 0.48 13.72
N GLY A 49 -8.25 0.43 12.45
CA GLY A 49 -8.26 -0.79 11.64
C GLY A 49 -6.88 -1.44 11.57
N SER A 50 -5.83 -0.66 11.29
CA SER A 50 -4.44 -1.14 11.25
C SER A 50 -3.99 -1.72 12.60
N LEU A 51 -4.33 -1.08 13.72
CA LEU A 51 -3.98 -1.57 15.06
C LEU A 51 -4.69 -2.89 15.38
N ILE A 52 -5.99 -2.98 15.06
CA ILE A 52 -6.77 -4.22 15.23
C ILE A 52 -6.19 -5.32 14.34
N GLY A 53 -5.90 -5.01 13.08
CA GLY A 53 -5.31 -5.93 12.12
C GLY A 53 -3.93 -6.46 12.55
N LEU A 54 -3.08 -5.58 13.08
CA LEU A 54 -1.78 -5.96 13.67
C LEU A 54 -1.98 -6.91 14.86
N GLY A 55 -2.92 -6.59 15.76
CA GLY A 55 -3.26 -7.44 16.91
C GLY A 55 -3.73 -8.83 16.49
N LEU A 56 -4.63 -8.90 15.50
CA LEU A 56 -5.11 -10.17 14.93
C LEU A 56 -3.99 -10.94 14.22
N GLY A 57 -3.12 -10.24 13.50
CA GLY A 57 -1.93 -10.83 12.87
C GLY A 57 -0.99 -11.46 13.89
N LEU A 58 -0.66 -10.74 14.96
CA LEU A 58 0.16 -11.26 16.06
C LEU A 58 -0.51 -12.43 16.78
N TYR A 59 -1.83 -12.38 16.99
CA TYR A 59 -2.57 -13.49 17.56
C TYR A 59 -2.48 -14.74 16.66
N ALA A 60 -2.70 -14.57 15.35
CA ALA A 60 -2.61 -15.65 14.38
C ALA A 60 -1.19 -16.25 14.30
N SER A 61 -0.14 -15.42 14.38
CA SER A 61 1.24 -15.90 14.39
C SER A 61 1.55 -16.74 15.64
N ILE A 62 1.12 -16.29 16.82
CA ILE A 62 1.25 -17.04 18.08
C ILE A 62 0.49 -18.36 17.99
N ARG A 63 -0.73 -18.35 17.45
CA ARG A 63 -1.56 -19.54 17.28
C ARG A 63 -0.90 -20.56 16.33
N LEU A 64 -0.42 -20.11 15.18
CA LEU A 64 0.25 -20.96 14.19
C LEU A 64 1.52 -21.60 14.77
N ARG A 65 2.30 -20.83 15.53
CA ARG A 65 3.50 -21.33 16.20
C ARG A 65 3.18 -22.45 17.18
N ARG A 66 2.14 -22.28 18.00
CA ARG A 66 1.66 -23.34 18.92
C ARG A 66 1.27 -24.62 18.18
N VAL A 67 0.48 -24.49 17.10
CA VAL A 67 0.10 -25.67 16.29
C VAL A 67 1.33 -26.38 15.73
N ARG A 68 2.33 -25.64 15.24
CA ARG A 68 3.56 -26.22 14.71
C ARG A 68 4.39 -26.92 15.78
N THR A 69 4.47 -26.37 16.99
CA THR A 69 5.18 -27.02 18.10
C THR A 69 4.47 -28.28 18.58
N ASP A 70 3.14 -28.25 18.68
CA ASP A 70 2.32 -29.40 19.09
C ASP A 70 2.43 -30.52 18.06
N MET A 71 2.39 -30.18 16.77
CA MET A 71 2.60 -31.12 15.68
C MET A 71 4.00 -31.74 15.73
N PHE A 72 5.05 -30.95 15.93
CA PHE A 72 6.41 -31.48 16.07
C PHE A 72 6.57 -32.40 17.29
N ALA A 73 5.94 -32.05 18.42
CA ALA A 73 5.92 -32.88 19.62
C ALA A 73 5.24 -34.23 19.33
N ALA A 74 4.08 -34.22 18.69
CA ALA A 74 3.36 -35.44 18.32
C ALA A 74 4.17 -36.35 17.38
N PHE A 75 4.83 -35.81 16.36
CA PHE A 75 5.69 -36.61 15.46
C PHE A 75 6.95 -37.14 16.14
N ARG A 76 7.44 -36.47 17.18
CA ARG A 76 8.60 -36.94 17.96
C ARG A 76 8.23 -38.06 18.91
N THR A 77 7.03 -38.02 19.50
CA THR A 77 6.57 -39.02 20.48
C THR A 77 5.82 -40.19 19.86
N ALA A 78 5.32 -40.06 18.63
CA ALA A 78 4.73 -41.16 17.89
C ALA A 78 5.78 -42.22 17.52
N GLU A 79 5.40 -43.48 17.59
CA GLU A 79 6.22 -44.59 17.10
C GLU A 79 6.51 -44.41 15.60
N LYS A 80 7.79 -44.40 15.23
CA LYS A 80 8.23 -44.19 13.85
C LYS A 80 8.21 -45.53 13.10
N PRO A 81 7.36 -45.70 12.06
CA PRO A 81 7.42 -46.91 11.25
C PRO A 81 8.76 -46.95 10.50
N SER A 82 9.55 -47.99 10.74
CA SER A 82 10.92 -48.11 10.20
C SER A 82 10.96 -48.68 8.77
N SER A 83 9.91 -49.39 8.36
CA SER A 83 9.84 -50.01 7.04
C SER A 83 8.40 -50.27 6.59
N VAL A 84 8.17 -50.22 5.28
CA VAL A 84 6.96 -50.75 4.64
C VAL A 84 7.31 -52.07 3.99
N VAL A 85 6.50 -53.10 4.23
CA VAL A 85 6.59 -54.39 3.52
C VAL A 85 5.54 -54.38 2.43
N PHE A 86 5.97 -54.40 1.17
CA PHE A 86 5.08 -54.49 0.01
C PHE A 86 4.56 -55.92 -0.17
N ALA A 87 3.43 -56.08 -0.86
CA ALA A 87 2.81 -57.40 -1.09
C ALA A 87 3.72 -58.40 -1.83
N ASN A 88 4.77 -57.91 -2.50
CA ASN A 88 5.82 -58.70 -3.17
C ASN A 88 6.98 -59.10 -2.23
N GLY A 89 6.88 -58.84 -0.92
CA GLY A 89 7.92 -59.12 0.07
C GLY A 89 9.09 -58.13 0.07
N LYS A 90 9.10 -57.12 -0.81
CA LYS A 90 10.13 -56.08 -0.81
C LYS A 90 9.92 -55.16 0.40
N GLN A 91 10.98 -54.92 1.16
CA GLN A 91 10.98 -54.01 2.30
C GLN A 91 11.68 -52.71 1.91
N GLU A 92 11.05 -51.57 2.14
CA GLU A 92 11.62 -50.24 1.86
C GLU A 92 11.60 -49.39 3.12
N ALA A 93 12.72 -48.71 3.40
CA ALA A 93 12.87 -47.87 4.59
C ALA A 93 12.11 -46.55 4.41
N ILE A 94 11.32 -46.17 5.41
CA ILE A 94 10.61 -44.89 5.39
C ILE A 94 11.59 -43.78 5.79
N PRO A 95 11.76 -42.73 4.97
CA PRO A 95 12.65 -41.62 5.31
C PRO A 95 12.09 -40.83 6.51
N ASP A 96 12.95 -40.53 7.48
CA ASP A 96 12.57 -39.71 8.63
C ASP A 96 12.39 -38.25 8.23
N ILE A 97 11.14 -37.79 8.20
CA ILE A 97 10.75 -36.41 7.88
C ILE A 97 10.80 -35.46 9.08
N THR A 98 11.03 -35.98 10.30
CA THR A 98 11.09 -35.18 11.54
C THR A 98 12.03 -33.97 11.46
N PRO A 99 13.23 -34.05 10.85
CA PRO A 99 14.15 -32.90 10.75
C PRO A 99 13.58 -31.73 9.95
N LEU A 100 12.74 -32.00 8.94
CA LEU A 100 12.14 -30.98 8.07
C LEU A 100 11.03 -30.19 8.79
N MET A 101 10.39 -30.82 9.76
CA MET A 101 9.29 -30.25 10.54
C MET A 101 9.78 -29.44 11.75
N ARG A 102 11.09 -29.42 12.00
CA ARG A 102 11.68 -28.76 13.16
C ARG A 102 11.36 -27.25 13.15
N PRO A 103 10.83 -26.70 14.26
CA PRO A 103 10.67 -25.25 14.41
C PRO A 103 12.02 -24.54 14.22
N SER A 104 12.03 -23.45 13.44
CA SER A 104 13.24 -22.69 13.13
C SER A 104 13.08 -21.23 13.52
N LYS A 105 14.16 -20.59 13.97
CA LYS A 105 14.15 -19.16 14.37
C LYS A 105 13.81 -18.24 13.20
N LEU A 106 14.30 -18.57 12.00
CA LEU A 106 14.03 -17.80 10.78
C LEU A 106 12.56 -17.93 10.36
N GLY A 107 11.98 -19.13 10.47
CA GLY A 107 10.56 -19.35 10.21
C GLY A 107 9.66 -18.62 11.21
N ASP A 108 10.05 -18.61 12.48
CA ASP A 108 9.34 -17.84 13.52
C ASP A 108 9.37 -16.34 13.20
N PHE A 109 10.53 -15.78 12.84
CA PHE A 109 10.65 -14.38 12.43
C PHE A 109 9.77 -14.05 11.22
N ALA A 110 9.86 -14.87 10.16
CA ALA A 110 9.04 -14.69 8.96
C ALA A 110 7.54 -14.72 9.31
N THR A 111 7.13 -15.63 10.21
CA THR A 111 5.73 -15.71 10.65
C THR A 111 5.29 -14.42 11.32
N TYR A 112 6.02 -13.90 12.30
CA TYR A 112 5.64 -12.63 12.95
C TYR A 112 5.66 -11.45 11.98
N PHE A 113 6.64 -11.41 11.08
CA PHE A 113 6.77 -10.34 10.10
C PHE A 113 5.59 -10.33 9.10
N PHE A 114 5.32 -11.45 8.44
CA PHE A 114 4.28 -11.51 7.41
C PHE A 114 2.87 -11.43 8.00
N PHE A 115 2.62 -12.05 9.16
CA PHE A 115 1.33 -11.90 9.81
C PHE A 115 1.13 -10.52 10.41
N GLY A 116 2.18 -9.89 10.95
CA GLY A 116 2.12 -8.52 11.43
C GLY A 116 1.86 -7.53 10.28
N LEU A 117 2.65 -7.62 9.20
CA LEU A 117 2.51 -6.76 8.03
C LEU A 117 1.18 -7.00 7.31
N GLY A 118 0.85 -8.27 7.05
CA GLY A 118 -0.39 -8.66 6.39
C GLY A 118 -1.62 -8.29 7.21
N GLY A 119 -1.58 -8.52 8.53
CA GLY A 119 -2.64 -8.10 9.45
C GLY A 119 -2.83 -6.59 9.44
N THR A 120 -1.73 -5.83 9.52
CA THR A 120 -1.79 -4.35 9.48
C THR A 120 -2.35 -3.84 8.15
N MET A 121 -1.91 -4.42 7.03
CA MET A 121 -2.40 -4.05 5.69
C MET A 121 -3.90 -4.31 5.56
N ILE A 122 -4.35 -5.53 5.85
CA ILE A 122 -5.77 -5.92 5.75
C ILE A 122 -6.62 -5.08 6.71
N GLY A 123 -6.17 -4.90 7.95
CA GLY A 123 -6.86 -4.06 8.93
C GLY A 123 -6.92 -2.59 8.50
N GLY A 124 -5.83 -2.07 7.93
CA GLY A 124 -5.74 -0.70 7.44
C GLY A 124 -6.64 -0.45 6.23
N GLU A 125 -6.67 -1.36 5.25
CA GLU A 125 -7.56 -1.25 4.09
C GLU A 125 -9.03 -1.35 4.49
N LEU A 126 -9.38 -2.23 5.42
CA LEU A 126 -10.73 -2.31 5.97
C LEU A 126 -11.09 -1.03 6.75
N GLY A 127 -10.16 -0.49 7.54
CA GLY A 127 -10.33 0.79 8.23
C GLY A 127 -10.50 1.96 7.26
N LEU A 128 -9.72 1.99 6.18
CA LEU A 128 -9.82 2.98 5.11
C LEU A 128 -11.17 2.88 4.41
N PHE A 129 -11.61 1.68 4.05
CA PHE A 129 -12.89 1.45 3.40
C PHE A 129 -14.06 1.90 4.27
N THR A 130 -14.10 1.46 5.54
CA THR A 130 -15.15 1.83 6.48
C THR A 130 -15.13 3.32 6.82
N GLY A 131 -13.95 3.91 6.98
CA GLY A 131 -13.74 5.34 7.16
C GLY A 131 -14.27 6.14 5.98
N THR A 132 -13.92 5.73 4.75
CA THR A 132 -14.34 6.38 3.49
C THR A 132 -15.84 6.27 3.30
N TRP A 133 -16.44 5.11 3.56
CA TRP A 133 -17.88 4.93 3.48
C TRP A 133 -18.61 5.85 4.46
N SER A 134 -18.13 5.91 5.70
CA SER A 134 -18.72 6.75 6.73
C SER A 134 -18.54 8.24 6.46
N ALA A 135 -17.38 8.65 5.96
CA ALA A 135 -17.09 10.02 5.56
C ALA A 135 -17.94 10.45 4.35
N SER A 136 -18.04 9.58 3.34
CA SER A 136 -18.87 9.80 2.15
C SER A 136 -20.34 10.00 2.52
N ARG A 137 -20.86 9.21 3.47
CA ARG A 137 -22.22 9.40 3.99
C ARG A 137 -22.39 10.77 4.67
N GLY A 138 -21.37 11.25 5.38
CA GLY A 138 -21.38 12.56 6.03
C GLY A 138 -21.43 13.72 5.02
N ILE A 139 -20.64 13.63 3.95
CA ILE A 139 -20.61 14.65 2.88
C ILE A 139 -21.90 14.61 2.06
N ASN A 140 -22.40 13.42 1.71
CA ASN A 140 -23.61 13.25 0.90
C ASN A 140 -24.92 13.64 1.60
N LYS A 141 -24.90 13.91 2.92
CA LYS A 141 -26.10 14.30 3.67
C LYS A 141 -26.66 15.66 3.22
N ASP A 142 -25.79 16.56 2.76
CA ASP A 142 -26.17 17.88 2.25
C ASP A 142 -25.83 17.96 0.75
N PRO A 143 -26.84 17.93 -0.15
CA PRO A 143 -26.61 17.94 -1.59
C PRO A 143 -26.04 19.28 -2.08
N ALA A 144 -26.33 20.40 -1.41
CA ALA A 144 -25.80 21.71 -1.78
C ALA A 144 -24.31 21.81 -1.46
N ARG A 145 -23.91 21.37 -0.25
CA ARG A 145 -22.51 21.22 0.13
C ARG A 145 -21.75 20.33 -0.84
N LYS A 146 -22.32 19.17 -1.18
CA LYS A 146 -21.69 18.24 -2.13
C LYS A 146 -21.41 18.92 -3.48
N ALA A 147 -22.39 19.66 -4.01
CA ALA A 147 -22.22 20.36 -5.28
C ALA A 147 -21.13 21.44 -5.22
N ARG A 148 -21.03 22.19 -4.11
CA ARG A 148 -19.95 23.18 -3.90
C ARG A 148 -18.58 22.53 -3.84
N ILE A 149 -18.43 21.46 -3.05
CA ILE A 149 -17.18 20.70 -2.93
C ILE A 149 -16.77 20.14 -4.31
N GLU A 150 -17.69 19.55 -5.06
CA GLU A 150 -17.40 18.98 -6.37
C GLU A 150 -16.98 20.06 -7.37
N LYS A 151 -17.63 21.23 -7.36
CA LYS A 151 -17.26 22.37 -8.19
C LYS A 151 -15.84 22.85 -7.88
N ALA A 152 -15.53 23.08 -6.60
CA ALA A 152 -14.19 23.50 -6.17
C ALA A 152 -13.13 22.46 -6.57
N TYR A 153 -13.41 21.18 -6.38
CA TYR A 153 -12.51 20.10 -6.78
C TYR A 153 -12.27 20.05 -8.30
N ARG A 154 -13.31 20.32 -9.10
CA ARG A 154 -13.21 20.37 -10.55
C ARG A 154 -12.35 21.55 -11.02
N LEU A 155 -12.54 22.72 -10.43
CA LEU A 155 -11.72 23.92 -10.72
C LEU A 155 -10.25 23.68 -10.37
N PHE A 156 -9.99 23.15 -9.16
CA PHE A 156 -8.65 22.74 -8.76
C PHE A 156 -8.00 21.79 -9.77
N ARG A 157 -8.71 20.75 -10.23
CA ARG A 157 -8.18 19.81 -11.23
C ARG A 157 -7.86 20.49 -12.56
N VAL A 158 -8.69 21.44 -12.99
CA VAL A 158 -8.44 22.21 -14.21
C VAL A 158 -7.15 23.01 -14.07
N ASP A 159 -6.93 23.68 -12.94
CA ASP A 159 -5.74 24.51 -12.74
C ASP A 159 -4.47 23.68 -12.53
N VAL A 160 -4.57 22.50 -11.91
CA VAL A 160 -3.47 21.51 -11.90
C VAL A 160 -3.09 21.09 -13.32
N LEU A 161 -4.07 20.76 -14.16
CA LEU A 161 -3.80 20.34 -15.54
C LEU A 161 -3.23 21.47 -16.39
N ARG A 162 -3.70 22.71 -16.22
CA ARG A 162 -3.15 23.88 -16.91
C ARG A 162 -1.68 24.10 -16.57
N LYS A 163 -1.31 23.94 -15.29
CA LYS A 163 0.09 24.04 -14.87
C LYS A 163 0.95 22.92 -15.44
N GLU A 164 0.41 21.70 -15.48
CA GLU A 164 1.14 20.58 -16.08
C GLU A 164 1.36 20.80 -17.58
N ILE A 165 0.36 21.30 -18.31
CA ILE A 165 0.50 21.67 -19.72
C ILE A 165 1.56 22.76 -19.90
N ALA A 166 1.51 23.84 -19.10
CA ALA A 166 2.49 24.92 -19.18
C ALA A 166 3.94 24.44 -18.95
N ARG A 167 4.13 23.48 -18.03
CA ARG A 167 5.44 22.86 -17.80
C ARG A 167 5.89 21.99 -18.97
N LEU A 168 4.97 21.20 -19.54
CA LEU A 168 5.27 20.38 -20.71
C LEU A 168 5.61 21.23 -21.93
N GLU A 169 4.94 22.38 -22.08
CA GLU A 169 5.26 23.38 -23.11
C GLU A 169 6.65 23.98 -22.89
N ASP A 170 6.98 24.42 -21.67
CA ASP A 170 8.31 24.95 -21.34
C ASP A 170 9.44 23.93 -21.56
N ASP A 171 9.26 22.69 -21.12
CA ASP A 171 10.22 21.60 -21.36
C ASP A 171 10.37 21.32 -22.88
N SER A 172 9.26 21.35 -23.63
CA SER A 172 9.30 21.17 -25.09
C SER A 172 10.04 22.32 -25.79
N ILE A 173 9.90 23.56 -25.32
CA ILE A 173 10.60 24.74 -25.86
C ILE A 173 12.10 24.63 -25.57
N ASN A 174 12.47 24.28 -24.34
CA ASN A 174 13.86 24.08 -23.92
C ASN A 174 14.58 22.97 -24.72
N VAL A 175 13.86 21.92 -25.14
CA VAL A 175 14.38 20.86 -26.03
C VAL A 175 14.63 21.37 -27.46
N THR A 176 13.87 22.36 -27.94
CA THR A 176 14.08 22.97 -29.27
C THR A 176 15.23 23.97 -29.34
N GLU A 177 15.59 24.63 -28.23
CA GLU A 177 16.66 25.66 -28.19
C GLU A 177 18.04 25.14 -27.73
N GLY A 178 18.14 23.89 -27.26
CA GLY A 178 19.43 23.25 -27.02
C GLY A 178 20.22 22.99 -28.31
N PRO A 179 21.56 23.10 -28.32
CA PRO A 179 22.35 22.82 -29.52
C PRO A 179 22.09 21.38 -29.96
N ARG A 180 21.45 21.22 -31.13
CA ARG A 180 21.19 19.95 -31.82
C ARG A 180 22.50 19.28 -32.28
N SER A 181 23.40 18.97 -31.36
CA SER A 181 24.71 18.38 -31.65
C SER A 181 24.66 16.86 -31.88
N TRP A 182 23.55 16.18 -31.52
CA TRP A 182 23.45 14.72 -31.64
C TRP A 182 22.68 14.23 -32.88
N ILE A 183 21.90 15.09 -33.56
CA ILE A 183 21.15 14.71 -34.77
C ILE A 183 22.00 14.84 -36.05
N THR A 184 23.07 15.63 -36.03
CA THR A 184 23.95 15.80 -37.21
C THR A 184 25.05 14.74 -37.35
N ASN A 185 25.32 13.93 -36.32
CA ASN A 185 26.40 12.93 -36.37
C ASN A 185 25.98 11.58 -37.00
N THR A 186 24.69 11.28 -37.12
CA THR A 186 24.24 10.00 -37.71
C THR A 186 24.27 9.99 -39.25
N ARG A 187 24.42 11.14 -39.91
CA ARG A 187 24.59 11.20 -41.38
C ARG A 187 26.00 10.88 -41.87
N ASN A 188 27.01 10.94 -41.00
CA ASN A 188 28.41 10.69 -41.40
C ASN A 188 28.89 9.25 -41.20
N ILE A 189 28.05 8.38 -40.62
CA ILE A 189 28.37 6.97 -40.37
C ILE A 189 27.89 6.07 -41.52
N ILE A 190 27.04 6.57 -42.42
CA ILE A 190 26.49 5.80 -43.55
C ILE A 190 27.35 5.95 -44.84
N HIS A 191 28.37 6.82 -44.83
CA HIS A 191 29.24 7.05 -46.00
C HIS A 191 30.75 6.84 -45.73
N LYS A 192 31.11 5.93 -44.80
CA LYS A 192 32.47 5.41 -44.70
C LYS A 192 32.49 3.89 -44.68
#